data_AF-A0A4P5USE8-F1
#
_entry.id   AF-A0A4P5USE8-F1
#
_cell.length_a   1.000
_cell.length_b   1.000
_cell.length_c   1.000
_cell.angle_alpha   90.00
_cell.angle_beta   90.00
_cell.angle_gamma   90.00
#
_symmetry.space_group_name_H-M   'P 1'
#
loop_
_entity.id
_entity.type
_entity.pdbx_description
1 polymer ?
#
loop_
_entity_poly.entity_id
_entity_poly.type
_entity_poly.pdbx_seq_one_letter_code
_entity_poly.pdbx_strand_id
1 'polypeptide(L)'
;MKKYSIIITTIIVSIFSQSFHVYALLSKDGLKDKIKGYAEQNILPTLSEWKSTLDKGLSNEDFSTLNALREQASALKISRIQLTKDIVSAKDIENEQTSEMLKKRISPLKESYKNLLVQLKPIAINNKNLLINIGKEAAPSLIEWKKSIKDLIKKEIDANPDMKTEIEKSIKKYQILQLFKDEQVKKKLALARFMLWNGNSEIFNNDVEE
;
A
#
# COMPACT_ATOMS: atom_id res chain seq x y z
N MET A 1 19.24 -18.64 17.81
CA MET A 1 18.00 -18.59 16.98
C MET A 1 17.42 -17.19 16.72
N LYS A 2 18.13 -16.08 17.02
CA LYS A 2 17.61 -14.70 16.81
C LYS A 2 17.97 -14.08 15.43
N LYS A 3 18.89 -14.67 14.67
CA LYS A 3 19.41 -14.10 13.41
C LYS A 3 18.53 -14.39 12.18
N TYR A 4 17.79 -15.50 12.17
CA TYR A 4 16.91 -15.85 11.04
C TYR A 4 15.61 -15.04 11.00
N SER A 5 15.14 -14.52 12.15
CA SER A 5 13.99 -13.61 12.22
C SER A 5 14.28 -12.22 11.64
N ILE A 6 15.55 -11.86 11.41
CA ILE A 6 15.96 -10.55 10.86
C ILE A 6 15.95 -10.58 9.32
N ILE A 7 16.21 -11.75 8.73
CA ILE A 7 16.22 -11.94 7.26
C ILE A 7 14.78 -12.09 6.72
N ILE A 8 13.92 -12.77 7.48
CA ILE A 8 12.50 -13.01 7.16
C ILE A 8 11.70 -11.71 6.94
N THR A 9 12.12 -10.63 7.60
CA THR A 9 11.30 -9.42 7.75
C THR A 9 11.85 -8.24 6.96
N THR A 10 12.91 -8.38 6.17
CA THR A 10 13.54 -7.23 5.49
C THR A 10 13.02 -7.03 4.07
N ILE A 11 12.34 -8.03 3.52
CA ILE A 11 12.02 -8.09 2.10
C ILE A 11 10.60 -7.61 1.77
N ILE A 12 9.57 -8.03 2.54
CA ILE A 12 8.16 -7.67 2.28
C ILE A 12 7.89 -6.15 2.47
N VAL A 13 8.80 -5.45 3.15
CA VAL A 13 8.55 -4.19 3.85
C VAL A 13 8.88 -2.97 3.02
N SER A 14 9.95 -3.04 2.24
CA SER A 14 10.51 -1.83 1.65
C SER A 14 9.70 -1.33 0.46
N ILE A 15 8.81 -2.13 -0.13
CA ILE A 15 8.29 -1.90 -1.48
C ILE A 15 6.76 -1.89 -1.55
N PHE A 16 6.06 -2.65 -0.70
CA PHE A 16 4.62 -2.40 -0.48
C PHE A 16 4.33 -1.05 0.20
N SER A 17 5.31 -0.54 0.96
CA SER A 17 5.29 0.81 1.52
C SER A 17 5.80 1.85 0.52
N GLN A 18 6.97 1.66 -0.11
CA GLN A 18 7.56 2.73 -0.94
C GLN A 18 7.05 2.79 -2.37
N SER A 19 6.66 1.67 -3.00
CA SER A 19 6.17 1.72 -4.38
C SER A 19 4.79 2.34 -4.45
N PHE A 20 3.85 1.95 -3.58
CA PHE A 20 2.46 2.40 -3.61
C PHE A 20 2.22 3.89 -3.27
N HIS A 21 3.16 4.54 -2.60
CA HIS A 21 3.00 5.95 -2.20
C HIS A 21 3.81 6.95 -3.02
N VAL A 22 4.72 6.49 -3.88
CA VAL A 22 5.33 7.37 -4.90
C VAL A 22 4.28 7.80 -5.93
N TYR A 23 3.26 6.97 -6.22
CA TYR A 23 2.14 7.32 -7.12
C TYR A 23 1.33 8.53 -6.66
N ALA A 24 1.23 8.73 -5.34
CA ALA A 24 0.37 9.74 -4.74
C ALA A 24 0.99 11.15 -4.69
N LEU A 25 2.27 11.26 -5.03
CA LEU A 25 3.07 12.46 -4.78
C LEU A 25 3.63 13.07 -6.06
N LEU A 26 3.24 12.53 -7.21
CA LEU A 26 3.67 12.99 -8.52
C LEU A 26 2.45 13.66 -9.17
N SER A 27 2.45 14.99 -9.10
CA SER A 27 1.39 15.93 -9.52
C SER A 27 1.22 16.05 -11.04
N LYS A 28 2.03 15.34 -11.84
CA LYS A 28 1.92 15.32 -13.30
C LYS A 28 1.41 13.96 -13.78
N ASP A 29 0.28 13.98 -14.47
CA ASP A 29 -0.44 12.81 -14.98
C ASP A 29 0.48 11.84 -15.76
N GLY A 30 1.44 12.37 -16.54
CA GLY A 30 2.36 11.56 -17.34
C GLY A 30 3.28 10.60 -16.56
N LEU A 31 3.81 11.01 -15.40
CA LEU A 31 4.65 10.11 -14.59
C LEU A 31 3.80 9.12 -13.79
N LYS A 32 2.65 9.59 -13.29
CA LYS A 32 1.67 8.74 -12.60
C LYS A 32 1.21 7.60 -13.52
N ASP A 33 0.90 7.90 -14.77
CA ASP A 33 0.47 6.93 -15.78
C ASP A 33 1.58 5.97 -16.17
N LYS A 34 2.82 6.44 -16.34
CA LYS A 34 3.97 5.57 -16.64
C LYS A 34 4.24 4.56 -15.53
N ILE A 35 4.23 5.00 -14.27
CA ILE A 35 4.44 4.09 -13.14
C ILE A 35 3.24 3.15 -13.01
N LYS A 36 2.01 3.64 -13.21
CA LYS A 36 0.80 2.81 -13.19
C LYS A 36 0.85 1.71 -14.26
N GLY A 37 1.16 2.07 -15.51
CA GLY A 37 1.31 1.11 -16.60
C GLY A 37 2.41 0.07 -16.32
N TYR A 38 3.55 0.51 -15.77
CA TYR A 38 4.59 -0.42 -15.31
C TYR A 38 4.06 -1.40 -14.26
N ALA A 39 3.29 -0.92 -13.28
CA ALA A 39 2.74 -1.74 -12.22
C ALA A 39 1.71 -2.76 -12.74
N GLU A 40 0.82 -2.33 -13.62
CA GLU A 40 -0.18 -3.19 -14.23
C GLU A 40 0.45 -4.31 -15.06
N GLN A 41 1.56 -4.02 -15.75
CA GLN A 41 2.25 -4.99 -16.60
C GLN A 41 3.21 -5.92 -15.83
N ASN A 42 3.92 -5.41 -14.82
CA ASN A 42 5.06 -6.13 -14.23
C ASN A 42 4.84 -6.53 -12.76
N ILE A 43 4.01 -5.78 -12.02
CA ILE A 43 3.81 -5.98 -10.59
C ILE A 43 2.53 -6.79 -10.35
N LEU A 44 1.41 -6.37 -10.91
CA LEU A 44 0.09 -6.98 -10.68
C LEU A 44 0.01 -8.47 -11.01
N PRO A 45 0.56 -8.96 -12.13
CA PRO A 45 0.49 -10.39 -12.45
C PRO A 45 1.18 -11.23 -11.39
N THR A 46 2.40 -10.82 -11.01
CA THR A 46 3.20 -11.47 -9.97
C THR A 46 2.53 -11.41 -8.60
N LEU A 47 1.96 -10.25 -8.23
CA LEU A 47 1.20 -10.13 -6.99
C LEU A 47 -0.03 -11.05 -6.97
N SER A 48 -0.74 -11.16 -8.10
CA SER A 48 -1.89 -12.04 -8.24
C SER A 48 -1.50 -13.51 -8.08
N GLU A 49 -0.34 -13.90 -8.60
CA GLU A 49 0.21 -15.24 -8.43
C GLU A 49 0.55 -15.54 -6.96
N TRP A 50 1.21 -14.62 -6.26
CA TRP A 50 1.50 -14.77 -4.83
C TRP A 50 0.23 -14.78 -3.98
N LYS A 51 -0.78 -13.98 -4.34
CA LYS A 51 -2.10 -14.04 -3.69
C LYS A 51 -2.74 -15.41 -3.92
N SER A 52 -2.71 -15.95 -5.13
CA SER A 52 -3.23 -17.29 -5.44
C SER A 52 -2.50 -18.37 -4.64
N THR A 53 -1.18 -18.24 -4.50
CA THR A 53 -0.34 -19.14 -3.69
C THR A 53 -0.71 -19.07 -2.21
N LEU A 54 -0.93 -17.87 -1.68
CA LEU A 54 -1.46 -17.69 -0.34
C LEU A 54 -2.81 -18.39 -0.21
N ASP A 55 -3.77 -18.06 -1.06
CA ASP A 55 -5.15 -18.55 -0.98
C ASP A 55 -5.25 -20.07 -1.03
N LYS A 56 -4.48 -20.72 -1.92
CA LYS A 56 -4.42 -22.19 -2.03
C LYS A 56 -3.73 -22.86 -0.85
N GLY A 57 -2.84 -22.14 -0.17
CA GLY A 57 -2.08 -22.66 0.97
C GLY A 57 -2.78 -22.49 2.32
N LEU A 58 -3.90 -21.77 2.38
CA LEU A 58 -4.70 -21.60 3.60
C LEU A 58 -5.60 -22.81 3.86
N SER A 59 -5.95 -23.02 5.13
CA SER A 59 -7.09 -23.87 5.47
C SER A 59 -8.40 -23.27 4.96
N ASN A 60 -9.44 -24.08 4.78
CA ASN A 60 -10.76 -23.58 4.33
C ASN A 60 -11.32 -22.50 5.27
N GLU A 61 -11.11 -22.66 6.58
CA GLU A 61 -11.54 -21.68 7.60
C GLU A 61 -10.76 -20.37 7.49
N ASP A 62 -9.42 -20.43 7.43
CA ASP A 62 -8.57 -19.24 7.27
C ASP A 62 -8.84 -18.54 5.94
N PHE A 63 -9.05 -19.29 4.85
CA PHE A 63 -9.37 -18.75 3.53
C PHE A 63 -10.70 -18.01 3.55
N SER A 64 -11.76 -18.63 4.08
CA SER A 64 -13.09 -18.03 4.21
C SER A 64 -13.03 -16.74 5.03
N THR A 65 -12.37 -16.80 6.19
CA THR A 65 -12.20 -15.64 7.07
C THR A 65 -11.40 -14.53 6.39
N LEU A 66 -10.28 -14.88 5.74
CA LEU A 66 -9.46 -13.90 5.03
C LEU A 66 -10.23 -13.23 3.89
N ASN A 67 -11.06 -13.98 3.16
CA ASN A 67 -11.86 -13.41 2.08
C ASN A 67 -12.91 -12.41 2.61
N ALA A 68 -13.59 -12.73 3.70
CA ALA A 68 -14.49 -11.77 4.37
C ALA A 68 -13.74 -10.50 4.84
N LEU A 69 -12.52 -10.65 5.39
CA LEU A 69 -11.71 -9.49 5.79
C LEU A 69 -11.24 -8.65 4.59
N ARG A 70 -10.96 -9.27 3.44
CA ARG A 70 -10.62 -8.55 2.19
C ARG A 70 -11.78 -7.70 1.69
N GLU A 71 -12.99 -8.23 1.73
CA GLU A 71 -14.21 -7.47 1.36
C GLU A 71 -14.41 -6.27 2.28
N GLN A 72 -14.30 -6.47 3.60
CA GLN A 72 -14.37 -5.38 4.58
C GLN A 72 -13.27 -4.33 4.36
N ALA A 73 -12.03 -4.76 4.10
CA ALA A 73 -10.92 -3.86 3.82
C ALA A 73 -11.16 -3.03 2.56
N SER A 74 -11.71 -3.65 1.52
CA SER A 74 -12.08 -2.96 0.28
C SER A 74 -13.17 -1.92 0.52
N ALA A 75 -14.23 -2.26 1.25
CA ALA A 75 -15.31 -1.33 1.58
C ALA A 75 -14.84 -0.15 2.43
N LEU A 76 -13.98 -0.40 3.43
CA LEU A 76 -13.34 0.66 4.23
C LEU A 76 -12.47 1.58 3.36
N LYS A 77 -11.72 1.00 2.41
CA LYS A 77 -10.91 1.77 1.47
C LYS A 77 -11.77 2.69 0.60
N ILE A 78 -12.84 2.18 0.00
CA ILE A 78 -13.78 2.96 -0.81
C ILE A 78 -14.39 4.09 0.03
N SER A 79 -14.83 3.78 1.25
CA SER A 79 -15.41 4.75 2.17
C SER A 79 -14.42 5.87 2.55
N ARG A 80 -13.16 5.52 2.78
CA ARG A 80 -12.10 6.50 3.06
C ARG A 80 -11.85 7.39 1.85
N ILE A 81 -11.75 6.82 0.65
CA ILE A 81 -11.53 7.59 -0.59
C ILE A 81 -12.66 8.58 -0.81
N GLN A 82 -13.90 8.13 -0.67
CA GLN A 82 -15.05 9.02 -0.81
C GLN A 82 -15.03 10.13 0.23
N LEU A 83 -14.76 9.81 1.50
CA LEU A 83 -14.68 10.80 2.56
C LEU A 83 -13.59 11.85 2.30
N THR A 84 -12.42 11.45 1.81
CA THR A 84 -11.36 12.39 1.43
C THR A 84 -11.83 13.32 0.31
N LYS A 85 -12.47 12.79 -0.75
CA LYS A 85 -13.02 13.60 -1.83
C LYS A 85 -14.05 14.60 -1.33
N ASP A 86 -14.92 14.18 -0.42
CA ASP A 86 -15.94 15.04 0.18
C ASP A 86 -15.29 16.17 1.01
N ILE A 87 -14.22 15.87 1.76
CA ILE A 87 -13.47 16.87 2.54
C ILE A 87 -12.81 17.90 1.61
N VAL A 88 -12.16 17.45 0.54
CA VAL A 88 -11.53 18.33 -0.45
C VAL A 88 -12.59 19.23 -1.09
N SER A 89 -13.69 18.63 -1.57
CA SER A 89 -14.80 19.37 -2.19
C SER A 89 -15.40 20.40 -1.22
N ALA A 90 -15.54 20.07 0.08
CA ALA A 90 -16.04 20.99 1.09
C ALA A 90 -15.09 22.16 1.37
N LYS A 91 -13.77 21.94 1.28
CA LYS A 91 -12.75 23.00 1.38
C LYS A 91 -12.79 23.92 0.17
N ASP A 92 -12.96 23.36 -1.03
CA ASP A 92 -12.99 24.11 -2.29
C ASP A 92 -14.18 25.09 -2.36
N ILE A 93 -15.28 24.79 -1.66
CA ILE A 93 -16.45 25.66 -1.52
C ILE A 93 -16.48 26.45 -0.20
N GLU A 94 -15.34 26.54 0.51
CA GLU A 94 -15.17 27.27 1.78
C GLU A 94 -16.16 26.89 2.91
N ASN A 95 -16.70 25.67 2.86
CA ASN A 95 -17.65 25.19 3.87
C ASN A 95 -16.91 24.50 5.04
N GLU A 96 -16.32 25.33 5.90
CA GLU A 96 -15.49 24.89 7.03
C GLU A 96 -16.26 23.98 8.01
N GLN A 97 -17.52 24.30 8.30
CA GLN A 97 -18.36 23.49 9.19
C GLN A 97 -18.57 22.07 8.65
N THR A 98 -18.80 21.93 7.34
CA THR A 98 -18.95 20.62 6.69
C THR A 98 -17.63 19.86 6.67
N SER A 99 -16.52 20.55 6.38
CA SER A 99 -15.17 19.97 6.42
C SER A 99 -14.84 19.39 7.81
N GLU A 100 -15.10 20.13 8.88
CA GLU A 100 -14.85 19.65 10.26
C GLU A 100 -15.75 18.47 10.65
N MET A 101 -17.03 18.48 10.25
CA MET A 101 -17.91 17.32 10.46
C MET A 101 -17.41 16.07 9.73
N LEU A 102 -16.95 16.22 8.48
CA LEU A 102 -16.41 15.11 7.69
C LEU A 102 -15.09 14.58 8.29
N LYS A 103 -14.20 15.45 8.78
CA LYS A 103 -12.96 15.02 9.47
C LYS A 103 -13.26 14.11 10.67
N LYS A 104 -14.34 14.36 11.41
CA LYS A 104 -14.76 13.49 12.55
C LYS A 104 -15.08 12.06 12.10
N ARG A 105 -15.48 11.85 10.84
CA ARG A 105 -15.78 10.51 10.27
C ARG A 105 -14.52 9.70 9.96
N ILE A 106 -13.33 10.30 9.98
CA ILE A 106 -12.05 9.58 9.78
C ILE A 106 -11.74 8.65 10.96
N SER A 107 -12.04 9.07 12.19
CA SER A 107 -11.70 8.30 13.39
C SER A 107 -12.41 6.92 13.43
N PRO A 108 -13.74 6.83 13.18
CA PRO A 108 -14.42 5.55 13.05
C PRO A 108 -13.81 4.62 11.99
N LEU A 109 -13.47 5.14 10.80
CA LEU A 109 -12.85 4.33 9.74
C LEU A 109 -11.47 3.79 10.15
N LYS A 110 -10.67 4.60 10.87
CA LYS A 110 -9.39 4.16 11.44
C LYS A 110 -9.60 3.04 12.46
N GLU A 111 -10.61 3.15 13.31
CA GLU A 111 -10.90 2.14 14.34
C GLU A 111 -11.41 0.84 13.72
N SER A 112 -12.31 0.91 12.73
CA SER A 112 -12.74 -0.27 11.96
C SER A 112 -11.55 -0.97 11.31
N TYR A 113 -10.61 -0.22 10.73
CA TYR A 113 -9.41 -0.81 10.15
C TYR A 113 -8.51 -1.47 11.21
N LYS A 114 -8.37 -0.89 12.41
CA LYS A 114 -7.62 -1.53 13.51
C LYS A 114 -8.28 -2.85 13.94
N ASN A 115 -9.60 -2.88 14.08
CA ASN A 115 -10.34 -4.10 14.42
C ASN A 115 -10.16 -5.19 13.36
N LEU A 116 -10.08 -4.80 12.09
CA LEU A 116 -9.77 -5.69 10.99
C LEU A 116 -8.36 -6.28 11.13
N LEU A 117 -7.35 -5.48 11.51
CA LEU A 117 -5.99 -5.98 11.78
C LEU A 117 -5.93 -6.96 12.96
N VAL A 118 -6.78 -6.77 13.98
CA VAL A 118 -6.89 -7.71 15.12
C VAL A 118 -7.39 -9.07 14.64
N GLN A 119 -8.40 -9.09 13.77
CA GLN A 119 -8.96 -10.32 13.19
C GLN A 119 -8.02 -10.99 12.18
N LEU A 120 -7.20 -10.22 11.47
CA LEU A 120 -6.21 -10.75 10.53
C LEU A 120 -5.04 -11.47 11.22
N LYS A 121 -4.69 -11.02 12.43
CA LYS A 121 -3.53 -11.53 13.19
C LYS A 121 -3.51 -13.06 13.37
N PRO A 122 -4.58 -13.74 13.82
CA PRO A 122 -4.57 -15.20 13.96
C PRO A 122 -4.27 -15.92 12.64
N ILE A 123 -4.88 -15.49 11.52
CA ILE A 123 -4.64 -16.07 10.19
C ILE A 123 -3.15 -15.97 9.82
N ALA A 124 -2.54 -14.80 10.06
CA ALA A 124 -1.12 -14.57 9.79
C ALA A 124 -0.20 -15.44 10.65
N ILE A 125 -0.60 -15.74 11.89
CA ILE A 125 0.15 -16.62 12.79
C ILE A 125 0.04 -18.08 12.33
N ASN A 126 -1.18 -18.54 12.05
CA ASN A 126 -1.46 -19.90 11.58
C ASN A 126 -0.69 -20.22 10.30
N ASN A 127 -0.57 -19.23 9.41
CA ASN A 127 0.01 -19.39 8.07
C ASN A 127 1.40 -18.75 7.94
N LYS A 128 2.12 -18.58 9.07
CA LYS A 128 3.40 -17.89 9.11
C LYS A 128 4.42 -18.43 8.12
N ASN A 129 4.59 -19.75 8.04
CA ASN A 129 5.61 -20.36 7.16
C ASN A 129 5.29 -20.13 5.67
N LEU A 130 4.02 -20.21 5.29
CA LEU A 130 3.56 -19.89 3.94
C LEU A 130 3.89 -18.43 3.57
N LEU A 131 3.56 -17.49 4.47
CA LEU A 131 3.85 -16.06 4.28
C LEU A 131 5.36 -15.77 4.20
N ILE A 132 6.17 -16.51 4.96
CA ILE A 132 7.64 -16.42 4.89
C ILE A 132 8.15 -16.85 3.53
N ASN A 133 7.64 -17.96 2.99
CA ASN A 133 8.09 -18.49 1.72
C ASN A 133 7.73 -17.55 0.56
N ILE A 134 6.48 -17.08 0.51
CA ILE A 134 6.05 -16.03 -0.43
C ILE A 134 6.95 -14.79 -0.30
N GLY A 135 7.26 -14.37 0.92
CA GLY A 135 8.16 -13.24 1.15
C GLY A 135 9.58 -13.44 0.62
N LYS A 136 10.13 -14.65 0.71
CA LYS A 136 11.46 -14.97 0.18
C LYS A 136 11.46 -14.97 -1.35
N GLU A 137 10.44 -15.57 -1.96
CA GLU A 137 10.25 -15.59 -3.41
C GLU A 137 10.06 -14.18 -3.97
N ALA A 138 9.36 -13.32 -3.23
CA ALA A 138 9.13 -11.94 -3.63
C ALA A 138 10.40 -11.07 -3.61
N ALA A 139 11.43 -11.44 -2.86
CA ALA A 139 12.60 -10.59 -2.63
C ALA A 139 13.26 -10.02 -3.89
N PRO A 140 13.60 -10.86 -4.87
CA PRO A 140 14.32 -10.40 -6.04
C PRO A 140 13.46 -9.45 -6.88
N SER A 141 12.20 -9.82 -7.15
CA SER A 141 11.26 -9.02 -7.95
C SER A 141 11.01 -7.66 -7.30
N LEU A 142 10.91 -7.62 -5.98
CA LEU A 142 10.77 -6.39 -5.22
C LEU A 142 11.98 -5.45 -5.47
N ILE A 143 13.22 -5.94 -5.34
CA ILE A 143 14.43 -5.14 -5.59
C ILE A 143 14.44 -4.60 -7.02
N GLU A 144 14.07 -5.44 -7.98
CA GLU A 144 13.98 -5.08 -9.39
C GLU A 144 12.94 -3.98 -9.63
N TRP A 145 11.71 -4.14 -9.13
CA TRP A 145 10.65 -3.15 -9.28
C TRP A 145 11.04 -1.79 -8.71
N LYS A 146 11.71 -1.78 -7.55
CA LYS A 146 12.23 -0.53 -6.97
C LYS A 146 13.25 0.15 -7.87
N LYS A 147 14.12 -0.61 -8.52
CA LYS A 147 15.10 -0.08 -9.47
C LYS A 147 14.40 0.48 -10.71
N SER A 148 13.49 -0.28 -11.31
CA SER A 148 12.75 0.15 -12.50
C SER A 148 11.93 1.42 -12.26
N ILE A 149 11.24 1.53 -11.12
CA ILE A 149 10.48 2.74 -10.76
C ILE A 149 11.43 3.94 -10.59
N LYS A 150 12.59 3.77 -9.95
CA LYS A 150 13.59 4.84 -9.84
C LYS A 150 14.11 5.28 -11.21
N ASP A 151 14.35 4.33 -12.10
CA ASP A 151 14.82 4.62 -13.45
C ASP A 151 13.75 5.35 -14.27
N LEU A 152 12.46 5.02 -14.10
CA LEU A 152 11.33 5.77 -14.69
C LEU A 152 11.29 7.21 -14.18
N ILE A 153 11.39 7.42 -12.86
CA ILE A 153 11.42 8.76 -12.26
C ILE A 153 12.61 9.56 -12.79
N LYS A 154 13.79 8.95 -12.85
CA LYS A 154 15.00 9.60 -13.35
C LYS A 154 14.84 10.02 -14.82
N LYS A 155 14.37 9.12 -15.68
CA LYS A 155 14.10 9.44 -17.09
C LYS A 155 13.11 10.59 -17.24
N GLU A 156 12.11 10.66 -16.38
CA GLU A 156 11.13 11.75 -16.43
C GLU A 156 11.72 13.09 -15.99
N ILE A 157 12.54 13.09 -14.95
CA ILE A 157 13.28 14.27 -14.49
C ILE A 157 14.26 14.74 -15.56
N ASP A 158 14.99 13.83 -16.19
CA ASP A 158 15.96 14.15 -17.24
C ASP A 158 15.26 14.75 -18.48
N ALA A 159 14.06 14.26 -18.81
CA ALA A 159 13.23 14.80 -19.90
C ALA A 159 12.51 16.11 -19.53
N ASN A 160 12.26 16.36 -18.25
CA ASN A 160 11.55 17.54 -17.76
C ASN A 160 12.25 18.13 -16.51
N PRO A 161 13.39 18.82 -16.66
CA PRO A 161 14.22 19.27 -15.53
C PRO A 161 13.47 20.14 -14.51
N ASP A 162 12.50 20.94 -14.98
CA ASP A 162 11.69 21.82 -14.14
C ASP A 162 10.86 21.05 -13.09
N MET A 163 10.56 19.77 -13.33
CA MET A 163 9.82 18.94 -12.38
C MET A 163 10.68 18.39 -11.25
N LYS A 164 12.02 18.47 -11.37
CA LYS A 164 12.95 17.83 -10.43
C LYS A 164 12.68 18.23 -8.99
N THR A 165 12.58 19.53 -8.73
CA THR A 165 12.40 20.07 -7.37
C THR A 165 11.06 19.65 -6.77
N GLU A 166 10.00 19.60 -7.57
CA GLU A 166 8.68 19.17 -7.12
C GLU A 166 8.68 17.68 -6.77
N ILE A 167 9.23 16.85 -7.65
CA ILE A 167 9.37 15.40 -7.43
C ILE A 167 10.23 15.11 -6.20
N GLU A 168 11.35 15.82 -6.02
CA GLU A 168 12.23 15.68 -4.86
C GLU A 168 11.54 16.11 -3.55
N LYS A 169 10.82 17.24 -3.56
CA LYS A 169 10.00 17.68 -2.40
C LYS A 169 8.98 16.62 -2.02
N SER A 170 8.33 16.06 -3.02
CA SER A 170 7.34 15.02 -2.87
C SER A 170 7.91 13.73 -2.27
N ILE A 171 9.02 13.23 -2.81
CA ILE A 171 9.76 12.08 -2.26
C ILE A 171 10.20 12.36 -0.81
N LYS A 172 10.71 13.56 -0.54
CA LYS A 172 11.20 13.96 0.78
C LYS A 172 10.08 14.04 1.82
N LYS A 173 8.93 14.64 1.48
CA LYS A 173 7.73 14.68 2.34
C LYS A 173 7.32 13.28 2.75
N TYR A 174 7.33 12.34 1.79
CA TYR A 174 7.03 10.94 2.06
C TYR A 174 8.05 10.26 2.97
N GLN A 175 9.34 10.42 2.68
CA GLN A 175 10.39 9.85 3.52
C GLN A 175 10.25 10.32 4.96
N ILE A 176 9.98 11.60 5.18
CA ILE A 176 9.75 12.18 6.52
C ILE A 176 8.57 11.49 7.21
N LEU A 177 7.43 11.32 6.53
CA LEU A 177 6.27 10.60 7.09
C LEU A 177 6.58 9.13 7.43
N GLN A 178 7.51 8.52 6.70
CA GLN A 178 7.99 7.16 6.98
C GLN A 178 9.02 7.11 8.11
N LEU A 179 9.78 8.17 8.38
CA LEU A 179 10.77 8.20 9.47
C LEU A 179 10.13 8.04 10.86
N PHE A 180 8.89 8.51 11.03
CA PHE A 180 8.17 8.43 12.31
C PHE A 180 7.51 7.07 12.58
N LYS A 181 7.62 6.11 11.65
CA LYS A 181 7.07 4.76 11.82
C LYS A 181 8.19 3.78 12.13
N ASP A 182 8.04 3.08 13.26
CA ASP A 182 8.90 1.97 13.65
C ASP A 182 9.01 0.94 12.50
N GLU A 183 10.23 0.46 12.29
CA GLU A 183 10.54 -0.42 11.16
C GLU A 183 9.74 -1.73 11.23
N GLN A 184 9.47 -2.28 12.42
CA GLN A 184 8.60 -3.45 12.60
C GLN A 184 7.14 -3.13 12.26
N VAL A 185 6.66 -1.94 12.61
CA VAL A 185 5.29 -1.49 12.29
C VAL A 185 5.07 -1.42 10.79
N LYS A 186 6.04 -0.91 10.03
CA LYS A 186 5.99 -0.89 8.55
C LYS A 186 5.81 -2.30 7.97
N LYS A 187 6.49 -3.29 8.56
CA LYS A 187 6.47 -4.69 8.08
C LYS A 187 5.10 -5.31 8.27
N LYS A 188 4.55 -5.13 9.46
CA LYS A 188 3.21 -5.62 9.82
C LYS A 188 2.15 -4.99 8.92
N LEU A 189 2.25 -3.70 8.63
CA LEU A 189 1.34 -3.01 7.72
C LEU A 189 1.47 -3.48 6.27
N ALA A 190 2.69 -3.68 5.77
CA ALA A 190 2.91 -4.20 4.41
C ALA A 190 2.33 -5.62 4.25
N LEU A 191 2.59 -6.50 5.22
CA LEU A 191 2.02 -7.84 5.25
C LEU A 191 0.48 -7.79 5.28
N ALA A 192 -0.09 -6.93 6.14
CA ALA A 192 -1.53 -6.78 6.23
C ALA A 192 -2.15 -6.30 4.91
N ARG A 193 -1.52 -5.31 4.24
CA ARG A 193 -1.96 -4.83 2.93
C ARG A 193 -1.96 -5.93 1.88
N PHE A 194 -0.90 -6.75 1.84
CA PHE A 194 -0.84 -7.88 0.91
C PHE A 194 -1.95 -8.91 1.20
N MET A 195 -2.11 -9.32 2.46
CA MET A 195 -3.12 -10.31 2.83
C MET A 195 -4.55 -9.82 2.56
N LEU A 196 -4.83 -8.54 2.85
CA LEU A 196 -6.15 -7.92 2.68
C LEU A 196 -6.42 -7.42 1.26
N TRP A 197 -5.48 -7.59 0.34
CA TRP A 197 -5.71 -7.26 -1.05
C TRP A 197 -6.61 -8.32 -1.71
N ASN A 198 -7.69 -7.86 -2.35
CA ASN A 198 -8.67 -8.72 -3.01
C ASN A 198 -8.35 -9.00 -4.48
N GLY A 199 -7.26 -8.46 -5.04
CA GLY A 199 -6.92 -8.60 -6.45
C GLY A 199 -7.30 -7.41 -7.32
N ASN A 200 -8.05 -6.43 -6.80
CA ASN A 200 -8.45 -5.26 -7.58
C ASN A 200 -7.24 -4.33 -7.86
N SER A 201 -7.09 -3.88 -9.10
CA SER A 201 -6.05 -2.94 -9.57
C SER A 201 -6.27 -1.49 -9.08
N GLU A 202 -7.43 -1.17 -8.52
CA GLU A 202 -7.71 0.15 -7.91
C GLU A 202 -6.75 0.53 -6.78
N ILE A 203 -5.90 -0.40 -6.32
CA ILE A 203 -4.81 -0.13 -5.40
C ILE A 203 -3.83 0.96 -5.88
N PHE A 204 -3.66 1.15 -7.19
CA PHE A 204 -2.73 2.16 -7.74
C PHE A 204 -3.36 3.53 -7.93
N ASN A 205 -4.68 3.63 -7.96
CA ASN A 205 -5.35 4.86 -8.40
C ASN A 205 -5.49 5.89 -7.27
N ASN A 206 -5.56 5.47 -6.00
CA ASN A 206 -6.18 6.30 -4.95
C ASN A 206 -5.47 6.27 -3.57
N ASP A 207 -4.21 5.88 -3.49
CA ASP A 207 -3.45 5.92 -2.21
C ASP A 207 -2.90 7.33 -1.87
N VAL A 208 -3.62 8.36 -2.32
CA VAL A 208 -3.35 9.76 -1.96
C VAL A 208 -4.13 10.11 -0.69
N GLU A 209 -3.39 10.66 0.26
CA GLU A 209 -3.82 11.50 1.39
C GLU A 209 -3.86 10.88 2.80
N GLU A 210 -2.87 11.36 3.56
CA GLU A 210 -2.56 11.35 5.00
C GLU A 210 -2.17 10.02 5.69
#